data_AF-A0A932MXG0-F1
#
_entry.id   AF-A0A932MXG0-F1
#
_cell.length_a   1.000
_cell.length_b   1.000
_cell.length_c   1.000
_cell.angle_alpha   90.00
_cell.angle_beta   90.00
_cell.angle_gamma   90.00
#
_symmetry.space_group_name_H-M   'P 1'
#
loop_
_entity.id
_entity.type
_entity.pdbx_description
1 polymer ?
#
loop_
_entity_poly.entity_id
_entity_poly.type
_entity_poly.pdbx_seq_one_letter_code
_entity_poly.pdbx_strand_id
1 'polypeptide(L)'
;EGRFAKLRIQIVLLFALNLGVAGVVGFASRDTALKIEAWWQIGFPSNLIVVQNLSERPVRDVTMVLDGRYTAHVALLKPGSNGLEIEKEFLDAKKFAPLKDEPPKILEIQTVDARIRLTLTKRN
;
A
#
# COMPACT_ATOMS: atom_id res chain seq x y z
N GLU A 1 -26.62 -2.60 -18.78
CA GLU A 1 -25.53 -2.23 -17.84
C GLU A 1 -24.24 -2.93 -18.28
N GLY A 2 -23.09 -2.24 -18.26
CA GLY A 2 -21.83 -2.87 -18.69
C GLY A 2 -20.84 -1.91 -19.38
N ARG A 3 -20.67 -0.69 -18.86
CA ARG A 3 -19.88 0.36 -19.54
C ARG A 3 -18.65 0.85 -18.76
N PHE A 4 -18.02 0.07 -17.87
CA PHE A 4 -16.76 0.53 -17.24
C PHE A 4 -15.75 -0.59 -16.90
N ALA A 5 -15.65 -1.65 -17.72
CA ALA A 5 -14.72 -2.76 -17.46
C ALA A 5 -13.49 -2.81 -18.39
N LYS A 6 -13.21 -1.76 -19.16
CA LYS A 6 -12.08 -1.75 -20.10
C LYS A 6 -11.41 -0.39 -20.18
N LEU A 7 -10.44 -0.15 -19.30
CA LEU A 7 -9.30 0.72 -19.61
C LEU A 7 -8.06 0.05 -19.02
N ARG A 8 -7.43 -0.73 -19.91
CA ARG A 8 -6.16 -1.43 -19.70
C ARG A 8 -5.04 -0.40 -19.56
N ILE A 9 -4.22 -0.59 -18.53
CA ILE A 9 -2.75 -0.72 -18.59
C ILE A 9 -2.10 0.08 -19.72
N GLN A 10 -1.56 1.26 -19.39
CA GLN A 10 -0.41 1.85 -20.09
C GLN A 10 0.04 3.14 -19.38
N ILE A 11 0.88 3.01 -18.33
CA ILE A 11 1.98 3.96 -18.11
C ILE A 11 3.19 3.11 -17.71
N VAL A 12 3.96 2.77 -18.74
CA VAL A 12 5.31 2.24 -18.64
C VAL A 12 6.26 3.43 -18.56
N LEU A 13 7.31 3.29 -17.74
CA LEU A 13 8.53 4.11 -17.69
C LEU A 13 8.35 5.57 -17.25
N LEU A 14 8.81 5.88 -16.03
CA LEU A 14 9.75 6.98 -15.73
C LEU A 14 9.90 7.07 -14.21
N PHE A 15 10.73 6.23 -13.58
CA PHE A 15 11.40 6.59 -12.31
C PHE A 15 12.57 5.63 -12.05
N ALA A 16 13.47 5.54 -13.04
CA ALA A 16 14.83 5.04 -12.85
C ALA A 16 15.79 6.23 -12.73
N LEU A 17 15.53 7.18 -11.82
CA LEU A 17 16.44 8.30 -11.52
C LEU A 17 15.90 9.09 -10.32
N ASN A 18 16.05 8.52 -9.12
CA ASN A 18 16.25 9.30 -7.91
C ASN A 18 16.79 8.39 -6.80
N LEU A 19 18.11 8.21 -6.85
CA LEU A 19 18.89 7.91 -5.65
C LEU A 19 18.69 9.05 -4.66
N GLY A 20 18.09 8.76 -3.50
CA GLY A 20 18.24 9.60 -2.31
C GLY A 20 16.97 10.20 -1.73
N VAL A 21 16.14 9.39 -1.08
CA VAL A 21 15.54 9.76 0.21
C VAL A 21 15.40 8.48 1.04
N ALA A 22 16.12 8.43 2.16
CA ALA A 22 16.08 7.34 3.12
C ALA A 22 14.66 7.15 3.68
N GLY A 23 13.98 6.09 3.25
CA GLY A 23 12.80 5.56 3.93
C GLY A 23 13.23 4.76 5.15
N VAL A 24 12.70 5.12 6.32
CA VAL A 24 13.05 4.55 7.62
C VAL A 24 12.98 3.02 7.60
N VAL A 25 14.12 2.39 7.89
CA VAL A 25 14.25 0.93 8.05
C VAL A 25 13.58 0.54 9.36
N GLY A 26 12.41 -0.08 9.29
CA GLY A 26 11.83 -0.80 10.42
C GLY A 26 12.69 -2.03 10.71
N PHE A 27 13.38 -2.04 11.85
CA PHE A 27 14.10 -3.23 12.32
C PHE A 27 13.08 -4.21 12.91
N ALA A 28 12.83 -5.31 12.20
CA ALA A 28 12.18 -6.49 12.76
C ALA A 28 13.20 -7.63 12.82
N SER A 29 13.19 -8.29 13.98
CA SER A 29 14.03 -9.38 14.46
C SER A 29 14.23 -10.50 13.44
N ARG A 30 15.35 -11.23 13.58
CA ARG A 30 15.76 -12.40 12.77
C ARG A 30 14.63 -13.43 12.57
N ASP A 31 13.93 -13.33 11.46
CA ASP A 31 13.33 -14.45 10.72
C ASP A 31 12.79 -13.87 9.40
N THR A 32 13.39 -14.26 8.27
CA THR A 32 13.00 -13.89 6.89
C THR A 32 12.34 -12.51 6.78
N ALA A 33 13.12 -11.43 6.97
CA ALA A 33 12.60 -10.08 7.17
C ALA A 33 11.56 -9.68 6.10
N LEU A 34 10.32 -9.53 6.53
CA LEU A 34 9.22 -8.98 5.74
C LEU A 34 9.59 -7.54 5.38
N LYS A 35 10.00 -7.30 4.13
CA LYS A 35 10.38 -5.97 3.62
C LYS A 35 9.21 -5.40 2.85
N ILE A 36 8.48 -4.49 3.48
CA ILE A 36 7.36 -3.79 2.84
C ILE A 36 7.59 -2.29 2.94
N GLU A 37 7.39 -1.60 1.83
CA GLU A 37 7.38 -0.15 1.74
C GLU A 37 5.97 0.33 1.42
N ALA A 38 5.56 1.45 2.01
CA ALA A 38 4.27 2.05 1.69
C ALA A 38 4.34 3.57 1.69
N TRP A 39 3.62 4.18 0.75
CA TRP A 39 3.50 5.63 0.63
C TRP A 39 2.11 5.98 0.10
N TRP A 40 1.78 7.26 0.11
CA TRP A 40 0.57 7.76 -0.52
C TRP A 40 0.89 8.78 -1.59
N GLN A 41 0.05 8.86 -2.61
CA GLN A 41 0.12 9.85 -3.68
C GLN A 41 -1.26 10.46 -3.91
N ILE A 42 -1.30 11.68 -4.46
CA ILE A 42 -2.57 12.34 -4.77
C ILE A 42 -3.20 11.62 -5.97
N GLY A 43 -4.39 11.06 -5.77
CA GLY A 43 -5.21 10.48 -6.84
C GLY A 43 -6.52 11.23 -7.02
N PHE A 44 -7.25 10.88 -8.08
CA PHE A 44 -8.62 11.32 -8.31
C PHE A 44 -9.52 10.11 -8.56
N PRO A 45 -10.60 9.90 -7.78
CA PRO A 45 -11.20 10.84 -6.81
C PRO A 45 -10.63 10.83 -5.37
N SER A 46 -9.78 9.86 -4.99
CA SER A 46 -9.22 9.74 -3.63
C SER A 46 -7.69 9.63 -3.63
N ASN A 47 -7.05 9.80 -2.46
CA ASN A 47 -5.61 9.53 -2.31
C ASN A 47 -5.34 8.05 -2.57
N LEU A 48 -4.23 7.76 -3.26
CA LEU A 48 -3.81 6.41 -3.60
C LEU A 48 -2.78 5.95 -2.58
N ILE A 49 -3.04 4.83 -1.90
CA ILE A 49 -2.05 4.14 -1.09
C ILE A 49 -1.32 3.14 -1.98
N VAL A 50 0.01 3.20 -1.99
CA VAL A 50 0.85 2.26 -2.71
C VAL A 50 1.60 1.41 -1.70
N VAL A 51 1.49 0.09 -1.81
CA VAL A 51 2.17 -0.88 -0.94
C VAL A 51 3.05 -1.80 -1.76
N GLN A 52 4.34 -1.79 -1.50
CA GLN A 52 5.33 -2.54 -2.27
C GLN A 52 5.98 -3.62 -1.41
N ASN A 53 5.90 -4.87 -1.87
CA ASN A 53 6.60 -5.99 -1.25
C ASN A 53 8.01 -6.15 -1.85
N LEU A 54 9.00 -5.73 -1.08
CA LEU A 54 10.43 -5.83 -1.38
C LEU A 54 11.04 -7.16 -0.89
N SER A 55 10.22 -8.08 -0.38
CA SER A 55 10.65 -9.41 0.03
C SER A 55 10.82 -10.31 -1.20
N GLU A 56 11.59 -11.39 -1.06
CA GLU A 56 11.77 -12.38 -2.14
C GLU A 56 10.53 -13.26 -2.36
N ARG A 57 9.63 -13.32 -1.38
CA ARG A 57 8.45 -14.20 -1.37
C ARG A 57 7.14 -13.41 -1.35
N PRO A 58 6.07 -13.95 -1.94
CA PRO A 58 4.74 -13.37 -1.81
C PRO A 58 4.24 -13.48 -0.37
N VAL A 59 3.45 -12.49 0.05
CA VAL A 59 2.80 -12.45 1.37
C VAL A 59 1.31 -12.71 1.16
N ARG A 60 0.75 -13.67 1.89
CA ARG A 60 -0.67 -14.05 1.79
C ARG A 60 -1.48 -13.47 2.93
N ASP A 61 -2.80 -13.37 2.70
CA ASP A 61 -3.80 -13.02 3.71
C ASP A 61 -3.43 -11.75 4.49
N VAL A 62 -3.11 -10.70 3.74
CA VAL A 62 -2.66 -9.43 4.28
C VAL A 62 -3.85 -8.59 4.66
N THR A 63 -3.95 -8.22 5.93
CA THR A 63 -4.90 -7.23 6.42
C THR A 63 -4.16 -5.92 6.62
N MET A 64 -4.66 -4.87 5.99
CA MET A 64 -4.09 -3.53 6.07
C MET A 64 -5.04 -2.63 6.84
N VAL A 65 -4.54 -1.90 7.83
CA VAL A 65 -5.32 -0.97 8.65
C VAL A 65 -4.71 0.42 8.51
N LEU A 66 -5.47 1.33 7.93
CA LEU A 66 -5.10 2.73 7.71
C LEU A 66 -5.64 3.58 8.86
N ASP A 67 -4.73 4.32 9.51
CA ASP A 67 -5.01 5.25 10.62
C ASP A 67 -5.86 4.64 11.75
N GLY A 68 -5.76 3.32 11.95
CA GLY A 68 -6.53 2.58 12.96
C GLY A 68 -8.04 2.50 12.68
N ARG A 69 -8.50 2.92 11.51
CA ARG A 69 -9.93 3.06 11.20
C ARG A 69 -10.37 2.30 9.95
N TYR A 70 -9.64 2.43 8.85
CA TYR A 70 -10.04 1.84 7.58
C TYR A 70 -9.30 0.53 7.37
N THR A 71 -10.00 -0.52 6.98
CA THR A 71 -9.41 -1.85 6.78
C THR A 71 -9.53 -2.27 5.34
N ALA A 72 -8.47 -2.86 4.79
CA ALA A 72 -8.45 -3.51 3.49
C ALA A 72 -7.91 -4.94 3.63
N HIS A 73 -8.46 -5.87 2.86
CA HIS A 73 -7.98 -7.26 2.83
C HIS A 73 -7.42 -7.59 1.46
N VAL A 74 -6.18 -8.07 1.44
CA VAL A 74 -5.45 -8.43 0.22
C VAL A 74 -5.03 -9.89 0.34
N ALA A 75 -5.63 -10.74 -0.50
CA ALA A 75 -5.34 -12.17 -0.48
C ALA A 75 -3.86 -12.50 -0.80
N LEU A 76 -3.22 -11.70 -1.66
CA LEU A 76 -1.86 -11.94 -2.10
C LEU A 76 -1.13 -10.65 -2.47
N LEU A 77 -0.05 -10.35 -1.75
CA LEU A 77 0.89 -9.29 -2.08
C LEU A 77 2.14 -9.91 -2.76
N LYS A 78 2.18 -9.83 -4.08
CA LYS A 78 3.28 -10.38 -4.89
C LYS A 78 4.59 -9.60 -4.65
N PRO A 79 5.76 -10.27 -4.69
CA PRO A 79 7.03 -9.58 -4.61
C PRO A 79 7.28 -8.77 -5.89
N GLY A 80 7.94 -7.63 -5.78
CA GLY A 80 8.43 -6.88 -6.94
C GLY A 80 8.44 -5.36 -6.78
N SER A 81 8.91 -4.70 -7.84
CA SER A 81 8.94 -3.24 -7.95
C SER A 81 7.56 -2.60 -8.11
N ASN A 82 6.58 -3.41 -8.50
CA ASN A 82 5.23 -2.94 -8.80
C ASN A 82 4.45 -2.92 -7.49
N GLY A 83 4.27 -1.72 -6.93
CA GLY A 83 3.41 -1.52 -5.78
C GLY A 83 1.96 -1.93 -6.08
N LEU A 84 1.27 -2.42 -5.06
CA LEU A 84 -0.18 -2.60 -5.08
C LEU A 84 -0.83 -1.25 -4.77
N GLU A 85 -1.60 -0.74 -5.71
CA GLU A 85 -2.41 0.46 -5.53
C GLU A 85 -3.75 0.11 -4.90
N ILE A 86 -4.07 0.78 -3.79
CA ILE A 86 -5.25 0.49 -2.99
C ILE A 86 -6.07 1.77 -2.89
N GLU A 87 -6.90 2.02 -3.91
CA GLU A 87 -7.74 3.22 -3.97
C GLU A 87 -9.04 3.07 -3.16
N LYS A 88 -9.72 1.91 -3.26
CA LYS A 88 -11.09 1.71 -2.75
C LYS A 88 -11.28 0.50 -1.83
N GLU A 89 -10.22 -0.25 -1.55
CA GLU A 89 -10.33 -1.42 -0.68
C GLU A 89 -10.35 -1.03 0.80
N PHE A 90 -9.88 0.17 1.15
CA PHE A 90 -9.94 0.67 2.52
C PHE A 90 -11.35 1.12 2.83
N LEU A 91 -12.01 0.38 3.71
CA LEU A 91 -13.36 0.68 4.19
C LEU A 91 -13.34 0.82 5.71
N ASP A 92 -14.01 1.84 6.24
CA ASP A 92 -14.27 1.90 7.69
C ASP A 92 -15.41 0.95 8.09
N ALA A 93 -15.71 0.88 9.38
CA ALA A 93 -16.82 0.07 9.91
C ALA A 93 -18.19 0.42 9.30
N LYS A 94 -18.35 1.61 8.72
CA LYS A 94 -19.57 2.07 8.04
C LYS A 94 -19.49 1.94 6.52
N LYS A 95 -18.45 1.27 5.99
CA LYS A 95 -18.17 1.05 4.56
C LYS A 95 -17.88 2.32 3.76
N PHE A 96 -17.25 3.32 4.38
CA PHE A 96 -16.76 4.50 3.67
C PHE A 96 -15.25 4.43 3.42
N ALA A 97 -14.82 4.91 2.26
CA ALA A 97 -13.42 5.08 1.93
C ALA A 97 -12.83 6.30 2.65
N PRO A 98 -11.49 6.35 2.86
CA PRO A 98 -10.82 7.54 3.37
C PRO A 98 -11.14 8.79 2.56
N LEU A 99 -11.33 9.92 3.24
CA LEU A 99 -11.60 11.21 2.60
C LEU A 99 -10.34 11.74 1.90
N LYS A 100 -10.50 12.38 0.74
CA LYS A 100 -9.39 12.94 -0.04
C LYS A 100 -8.61 14.02 0.73
N ASP A 101 -9.33 14.83 1.51
CA ASP A 101 -8.75 15.98 2.21
C ASP A 101 -8.00 15.58 3.49
N GLU A 102 -8.13 14.31 3.90
CA GLU A 102 -7.40 13.76 5.05
C GLU A 102 -6.20 12.95 4.55
N PRO A 103 -4.97 13.48 4.69
CA PRO A 103 -3.78 12.75 4.27
C PRO A 103 -3.58 11.54 5.20
N PRO A 104 -3.44 10.33 4.64
CA PRO A 104 -3.24 9.13 5.43
C PRO A 104 -1.86 9.14 6.10
N LYS A 105 -1.77 8.73 7.37
CA LYS A 105 -0.55 8.90 8.17
C LYS A 105 0.13 7.59 8.51
N ILE A 106 -0.65 6.59 8.87
CA ILE A 106 -0.13 5.32 9.40
C ILE A 106 -0.81 4.17 8.68
N LEU A 107 0.00 3.26 8.14
CA LEU A 107 -0.45 1.98 7.62
C LEU A 107 0.08 0.86 8.51
N GLU A 108 -0.83 0.10 9.09
CA GLU A 108 -0.48 -1.16 9.73
C GLU A 108 -0.76 -2.31 8.78
N ILE A 109 0.22 -3.20 8.64
CA ILE A 109 0.13 -4.40 7.81
C ILE A 109 0.21 -5.59 8.75
N GLN A 110 -0.84 -6.39 8.76
CA GLN A 110 -0.98 -7.59 9.55
C GLN A 110 -1.01 -8.78 8.60
N THR A 111 -0.16 -9.75 8.87
CA THR A 111 -0.12 -11.05 8.20
C THR A 111 -0.35 -12.12 9.27
N VAL A 112 -0.43 -13.39 8.86
CA VAL A 112 -0.52 -14.51 9.81
C VAL A 112 0.67 -14.52 10.78
N ASP A 113 1.86 -14.17 10.29
CA ASP A 113 3.12 -14.36 11.00
C ASP A 113 3.75 -13.04 11.52
N ALA A 114 3.26 -11.89 11.08
CA ALA A 114 3.90 -10.61 11.37
C ALA A 114 2.92 -9.43 11.44
N ARG A 115 3.33 -8.41 12.20
CA ARG A 115 2.69 -7.10 12.21
C ARG A 115 3.74 -6.02 12.00
N ILE A 116 3.54 -5.19 10.99
CA ILE A 116 4.38 -4.04 10.68
C ILE A 116 3.53 -2.77 10.77
N ARG A 117 4.10 -1.72 11.35
CA ARG A 117 3.51 -0.38 11.36
C ARG A 117 4.42 0.57 10.58
N LEU A 118 3.88 1.18 9.54
CA LEU A 118 4.58 2.07 8.62
C LEU A 118 3.99 3.48 8.72
N THR A 119 4.86 4.48 8.81
CA THR A 119 4.46 5.87 8.62
C THR A 119 4.42 6.15 7.13
N LEU A 120 3.25 6.58 6.64
CA LEU A 120 3.06 6.92 5.24
C LEU A 120 3.63 8.31 4.94
N THR A 121 4.38 8.39 3.85
CA THR A 121 4.91 9.65 3.32
C THR A 121 4.24 9.96 2.00
N LYS A 122 4.10 11.25 1.70
CA LYS A 122 3.58 11.70 0.41
C LYS A 122 4.65 11.52 -0.67
N ARG A 123 4.31 10.89 -1.79
CA ARG A 123 5.07 10.91 -3.04
C ARG A 123 4.26 11.57 -4.15
N ASN A 124 4.98 12.19 -5.10
CA ASN A 124 4.40 12.89 -6.25
C ASN A 124 4.45 12.00 -7.49
#